data_AF-A0A1F6G2Y0-F1
#
_entry.id   AF-A0A1F6G2Y0-F1
#
_cell.length_a   1.000
_cell.length_b   1.000
_cell.length_c   1.000
_cell.angle_alpha   90.00
_cell.angle_beta   90.00
_cell.angle_gamma   90.00
#
_symmetry.space_group_name_H-M   'P 1'
#
loop_
_entity.id
_entity.type
_entity.pdbx_description
1 polymer ?
#
loop_
_entity_poly.entity_id
_entity_poly.type
_entity_poly.pdbx_seq_one_letter_code
_entity_poly.pdbx_strand_id
1 'polypeptide(L)'
;MNKKLIQYLNDHKIKYELLEHKMVYTAYDVAATTHVKLGDIAKSLLVKFNKPFENGKKPYALVIVAADKKIDFNKLKKTVNDWAIKLNKESRAQKPIKGKKQLIDIYNKIAKVALPKENDMKIKFNVAPGAMAAFGSFYKLLIFADKAFAKKEKALFAAGSFTESIRLKVADFIKVEKAMIGSFAIAKEKKAKKAKQTK
;
A
#
# COMPACT_ATOMS: atom_id res chain seq x y z
N MET A 1 -15.17 14.30 -6.52
CA MET A 1 -14.30 13.67 -7.52
C MET A 1 -12.84 14.14 -7.37
N ASN A 2 -11.94 13.23 -7.00
CA ASN A 2 -10.50 13.54 -6.91
C ASN A 2 -9.86 13.71 -8.30
N LYS A 3 -9.89 14.94 -8.84
CA LYS A 3 -9.37 15.29 -10.18
C LYS A 3 -7.91 14.87 -10.39
N LYS A 4 -7.07 14.95 -9.36
CA LYS A 4 -5.64 14.61 -9.43
C LYS A 4 -5.43 13.11 -9.70
N LEU A 5 -6.25 12.26 -9.08
CA LEU A 5 -6.16 10.81 -9.27
C LEU A 5 -6.61 10.41 -10.68
N ILE A 6 -7.68 11.01 -11.17
CA ILE A 6 -8.15 10.76 -12.55
C ILE A 6 -7.09 11.16 -13.57
N GLN A 7 -6.51 12.36 -13.43
CA GLN A 7 -5.45 12.80 -14.31
C GLN A 7 -4.27 11.82 -14.29
N TYR A 8 -3.84 11.40 -13.10
CA TYR A 8 -2.76 10.44 -12.94
C TYR A 8 -3.04 9.10 -13.66
N LEU A 9 -4.26 8.56 -13.54
CA LEU A 9 -4.64 7.32 -14.21
C LEU A 9 -4.69 7.48 -15.74
N ASN A 10 -5.20 8.62 -16.22
CA ASN A 10 -5.25 8.94 -17.65
C ASN A 10 -3.86 9.11 -18.25
N ASP A 11 -2.96 9.83 -17.58
CA ASP A 11 -1.56 10.05 -18.02
C ASP A 11 -0.82 8.72 -18.19
N HIS A 12 -1.10 7.74 -17.33
CA HIS A 12 -0.53 6.39 -17.41
C HIS A 12 -1.35 5.41 -18.25
N LYS A 13 -2.44 5.88 -18.89
CA LYS A 13 -3.33 5.09 -19.76
C LYS A 13 -3.93 3.86 -19.05
N ILE A 14 -4.26 4.01 -17.77
CA ILE A 14 -4.82 2.94 -16.95
C ILE A 14 -6.34 2.94 -17.11
N LYS A 15 -6.92 1.78 -17.44
CA LYS A 15 -8.37 1.61 -17.44
C LYS A 15 -8.87 1.49 -16.00
N TYR A 16 -9.88 2.28 -15.66
CA TYR A 16 -10.49 2.28 -14.33
C TYR A 16 -12.00 2.46 -14.40
N GLU A 17 -12.68 2.06 -13.34
CA GLU A 17 -14.10 2.32 -13.08
C GLU A 17 -14.17 3.13 -11.78
N LEU A 18 -14.86 4.27 -11.82
CA LEU A 18 -15.13 5.07 -10.61
C LEU A 18 -16.42 4.57 -9.98
N LEU A 19 -16.35 4.22 -8.69
CA LEU A 19 -17.50 3.80 -7.91
C LEU A 19 -17.79 4.84 -6.86
N GLU A 20 -18.93 5.51 -7.00
CA GLU A 20 -19.48 6.39 -5.98
C GLU A 20 -20.37 5.57 -5.03
N HIS A 21 -20.24 5.84 -3.74
CA HIS A 21 -21.00 5.16 -2.71
C HIS A 21 -21.28 6.11 -1.53
N LYS A 22 -22.17 5.68 -0.63
CA LYS A 22 -22.42 6.39 0.63
C LYS A 22 -21.09 6.58 1.39
N MET A 23 -21.04 7.60 2.23
CA MET A 23 -19.88 7.83 3.09
C MET A 23 -19.65 6.62 3.99
N VAL A 24 -18.49 5.99 3.84
CA VAL A 24 -18.11 4.77 4.53
C VAL A 24 -16.68 4.85 5.03
N TYR A 25 -16.43 4.29 6.21
CA TYR A 25 -15.15 4.41 6.90
C TYR A 25 -14.38 3.10 6.96
N THR A 26 -15.04 1.97 6.72
CA THR A 26 -14.42 0.65 6.78
C THR A 26 -14.54 -0.10 5.46
N ALA A 27 -13.59 -1.02 5.23
CA ALA A 27 -13.67 -1.92 4.07
C ALA A 27 -14.89 -2.85 4.11
N TYR A 28 -15.47 -3.12 5.30
CA TYR A 28 -16.71 -3.88 5.40
C TYR A 28 -17.89 -3.09 4.86
N ASP A 29 -17.95 -1.81 5.18
CA ASP A 29 -19.00 -0.91 4.68
C ASP A 29 -18.88 -0.75 3.16
N VAL A 30 -17.66 -0.57 2.65
CA VAL A 30 -17.40 -0.53 1.20
C VAL A 30 -17.85 -1.83 0.53
N ALA A 31 -17.51 -2.99 1.10
CA ALA A 31 -17.96 -4.28 0.58
C ALA A 31 -19.49 -4.41 0.53
N ALA A 32 -20.16 -3.93 1.59
CA ALA A 32 -21.61 -3.97 1.70
C ALA A 32 -22.30 -3.04 0.69
N THR A 33 -21.76 -1.84 0.44
CA THR A 33 -22.37 -0.85 -0.46
C THR A 33 -22.06 -1.09 -1.94
N THR A 34 -20.93 -1.74 -2.25
CA THR A 34 -20.47 -1.95 -3.64
C THR A 34 -20.64 -3.39 -4.13
N HIS A 35 -21.13 -4.29 -3.26
CA HIS A 35 -21.23 -5.74 -3.52
C HIS A 35 -19.89 -6.39 -3.93
N VAL A 36 -18.77 -5.80 -3.52
CA VAL A 36 -17.42 -6.33 -3.76
C VAL A 36 -16.99 -7.23 -2.60
N LYS A 37 -16.35 -8.37 -2.90
CA LYS A 37 -15.81 -9.26 -1.86
C LYS A 37 -14.74 -8.52 -1.06
N LEU A 38 -14.74 -8.69 0.26
CA LEU A 38 -13.78 -8.01 1.15
C LEU A 38 -12.31 -8.25 0.74
N GLY A 39 -11.99 -9.43 0.22
CA GLY A 39 -10.63 -9.71 -0.25
C GLY A 39 -10.23 -8.92 -1.49
N ASP A 40 -11.18 -8.47 -2.31
CA ASP A 40 -10.93 -7.69 -3.53
C ASP A 40 -10.86 -6.19 -3.25
N ILE A 41 -10.91 -5.79 -1.98
CA ILE A 41 -10.71 -4.41 -1.54
C ILE A 41 -9.26 -4.25 -1.07
N ALA A 42 -8.56 -3.27 -1.64
CA ALA A 42 -7.21 -2.91 -1.28
C ALA A 42 -7.21 -2.14 0.03
N LYS A 43 -6.56 -2.70 1.04
CA LYS A 43 -6.27 -2.01 2.29
C LYS A 43 -4.89 -1.35 2.20
N SER A 44 -4.88 -0.03 2.21
CA SER A 44 -3.67 0.79 2.22
C SER A 44 -3.25 1.11 3.65
N LEU A 45 -2.07 0.64 4.05
CA LEU A 45 -1.53 0.87 5.39
C LEU A 45 -0.21 1.61 5.28
N LEU A 46 -0.14 2.79 5.91
CA LEU A 46 1.11 3.49 6.11
C LEU A 46 1.93 2.73 7.16
N VAL A 47 3.17 2.39 6.83
CA VAL A 47 4.12 1.80 7.78
C VAL A 47 5.33 2.71 7.94
N LYS A 48 5.92 2.67 9.12
CA LYS A 48 7.13 3.39 9.49
C LYS A 48 8.26 2.42 9.73
N PHE A 49 9.40 2.70 9.13
CA PHE A 49 10.66 2.01 9.32
C PHE A 49 11.50 2.70 10.39
N ASN A 50 12.47 1.99 10.98
CA ASN A 50 13.43 2.62 11.90
C ASN A 50 14.41 3.56 11.20
N LYS A 51 14.61 3.40 9.89
CA LYS A 51 15.42 4.27 9.04
C LYS A 51 14.84 4.29 7.63
N PRO A 52 15.19 5.29 6.80
CA PRO A 52 14.75 5.34 5.41
C PRO A 52 15.09 4.05 4.66
N PHE A 53 14.26 3.67 3.70
CA PHE A 53 14.60 2.59 2.78
C PHE A 53 15.69 3.05 1.81
N GLU A 54 15.52 4.25 1.26
CA GLU A 54 16.50 4.97 0.43
C GLU A 54 17.02 6.19 1.18
N ASN A 55 18.32 6.47 1.06
CA ASN A 55 18.93 7.66 1.63
C ASN A 55 18.23 8.95 1.12
N GLY A 56 18.05 9.94 2.01
CA GLY A 56 17.35 11.19 1.71
C GLY A 56 15.82 11.11 1.64
N LYS A 57 15.21 9.92 1.77
CA LYS A 57 13.74 9.77 1.82
C LYS A 57 13.21 9.66 3.25
N LYS A 58 11.90 9.85 3.42
CA LYS A 58 11.22 9.63 4.70
C LYS A 58 11.18 8.11 5.00
N PRO A 59 11.25 7.69 6.28
CA PRO A 59 11.24 6.28 6.67
C PRO A 59 9.82 5.69 6.69
N TYR A 60 9.08 5.86 5.60
CA TYR A 60 7.71 5.37 5.47
C TYR A 60 7.52 4.66 4.13
N ALA A 61 6.55 3.76 4.10
CA ALA A 61 6.06 3.12 2.90
C ALA A 61 4.55 2.88 2.99
N LEU A 62 3.89 2.73 1.85
CA LEU A 62 2.54 2.19 1.81
C LEU A 62 2.60 0.69 1.61
N VAL A 63 1.77 -0.03 2.35
CA VAL A 63 1.63 -1.47 2.26
C VAL A 63 0.21 -1.80 1.84
N ILE A 64 0.07 -2.52 0.73
CA ILE A 64 -1.20 -2.94 0.16
C ILE A 64 -1.43 -4.42 0.48
N VAL A 65 -2.54 -4.68 1.16
CA VAL A 65 -3.03 -6.03 1.45
C VAL A 65 -4.53 -6.12 1.14
N ALA A 66 -5.02 -7.34 0.92
CA ALA A 66 -6.46 -7.57 0.86
C ALA A 66 -7.13 -7.22 2.20
N ALA A 67 -8.31 -6.61 2.19
CA ALA A 67 -8.96 -6.14 3.42
C ALA A 67 -9.44 -7.27 4.35
N ASP A 68 -9.54 -8.51 3.86
CA ASP A 68 -9.82 -9.72 4.64
C ASP A 68 -8.57 -10.28 5.36
N LYS A 69 -7.38 -9.71 5.13
CA LYS A 69 -6.12 -10.15 5.73
C LYS A 69 -5.59 -9.19 6.79
N LYS A 70 -4.60 -9.67 7.54
CA LYS A 70 -3.78 -8.90 8.50
C LYS A 70 -2.33 -8.89 8.02
N ILE A 71 -1.62 -7.77 8.24
CA ILE A 71 -0.17 -7.71 7.99
C ILE A 71 0.58 -8.45 9.10
N ASP A 72 1.53 -9.28 8.70
CA ASP A 72 2.60 -9.81 9.54
C ASP A 72 3.84 -8.91 9.37
N PHE A 73 4.15 -8.12 10.41
CA PHE A 73 5.25 -7.16 10.38
C PHE A 73 6.64 -7.83 10.30
N ASN A 74 6.78 -9.06 10.79
CA ASN A 74 8.04 -9.80 10.71
C ASN A 74 8.30 -10.24 9.27
N LYS A 75 7.27 -10.76 8.59
CA LYS A 75 7.34 -11.11 7.17
C LYS A 75 7.52 -9.89 6.28
N LEU A 76 6.87 -8.77 6.61
CA LEU A 76 7.06 -7.51 5.91
C LEU A 76 8.50 -7.01 6.06
N LYS A 77 9.05 -7.00 7.28
CA LYS A 77 10.46 -6.66 7.52
C LYS A 77 11.42 -7.51 6.68
N LYS A 78 11.21 -8.82 6.64
CA LYS A 78 12.01 -9.73 5.82
C LYS A 78 11.91 -9.35 4.33
N THR A 79 10.69 -9.16 3.82
CA THR A 79 10.43 -8.72 2.43
C THR A 79 11.16 -7.43 2.09
N VAL A 80 11.10 -6.44 2.97
CA VAL A 80 11.78 -5.14 2.77
C VAL A 80 13.29 -5.35 2.66
N ASN A 81 13.89 -6.16 3.53
CA ASN A 81 15.33 -6.45 3.48
C ASN A 81 15.73 -7.23 2.22
N ASP A 82 14.92 -8.22 1.81
CA ASP A 82 15.17 -9.01 0.60
C ASP A 82 15.14 -8.10 -0.65
N TRP A 83 14.19 -7.17 -0.71
CA TRP A 83 14.13 -6.16 -1.77
C TRP A 83 15.32 -5.19 -1.71
N ALA A 84 15.74 -4.75 -0.53
CA ALA A 84 16.91 -3.89 -0.39
C ALA A 84 18.18 -4.57 -0.93
N ILE A 85 18.39 -5.85 -0.59
CA ILE A 85 19.51 -6.65 -1.09
C ILE A 85 19.43 -6.79 -2.62
N LYS A 86 18.25 -7.12 -3.15
CA LYS A 86 18.04 -7.28 -4.59
C LYS A 86 18.35 -5.98 -5.35
N LEU A 87 17.76 -4.86 -4.94
CA LEU A 87 17.95 -3.58 -5.60
C LEU A 87 19.39 -3.08 -5.49
N ASN A 88 20.07 -3.31 -4.37
CA ASN A 88 21.50 -2.98 -4.23
C ASN A 88 22.40 -3.84 -5.12
N LYS A 89 22.04 -5.11 -5.39
CA LYS A 89 22.76 -5.94 -6.37
C LYS A 89 22.55 -5.42 -7.79
N GLU A 90 21.30 -5.08 -8.14
CA GLU A 90 20.94 -4.54 -9.46
C GLU A 90 21.56 -3.17 -9.72
N SER A 91 21.69 -2.31 -8.70
CA SER A 91 22.31 -0.99 -8.83
C SER A 91 23.83 -1.07 -8.99
N ARG A 92 24.49 -2.01 -8.31
CA ARG A 92 25.95 -2.24 -8.42
C ARG A 92 26.37 -2.91 -9.72
N ALA A 93 25.50 -3.73 -10.31
CA ALA A 93 25.75 -4.36 -11.61
C ALA A 93 25.75 -3.33 -12.77
N GLN A 94 25.15 -2.15 -12.58
CA GLN A 94 25.18 -1.07 -13.55
C GLN A 94 26.53 -0.33 -13.44
N LYS A 95 27.32 -0.34 -14.52
CA LYS A 95 28.60 0.38 -14.58
C LYS A 95 28.36 1.87 -14.25
N PRO A 96 29.18 2.48 -13.37
CA PRO A 96 29.03 3.89 -13.04
C PRO A 96 29.15 4.73 -14.33
N ILE A 97 28.12 5.52 -14.62
CA ILE A 97 28.17 6.51 -15.70
C ILE A 97 29.15 7.59 -15.26
N LYS A 98 30.21 7.82 -16.06
CA LYS A 98 31.25 8.83 -15.79
C LYS A 98 30.57 10.18 -15.45
N GLY A 99 30.81 10.69 -14.23
CA GLY A 99 30.27 11.96 -13.76
C GLY A 99 28.91 11.92 -13.03
N LYS A 100 28.26 10.75 -12.87
CA LYS A 100 27.05 10.61 -12.03
C LYS A 100 27.33 9.69 -10.84
N LYS A 101 27.18 10.22 -9.62
CA LYS A 101 27.21 9.46 -8.36
C LYS A 101 26.16 8.34 -8.44
N GLN A 102 26.53 7.09 -8.15
CA GLN A 102 25.57 5.96 -8.10
C GLN A 102 24.39 6.35 -7.19
N LEU A 103 23.18 6.36 -7.75
CA LEU A 103 22.11 7.29 -7.33
C LEU A 103 21.14 6.75 -6.26
N ILE A 104 21.32 5.52 -5.76
CA ILE A 104 20.44 4.97 -4.71
C ILE A 104 21.26 4.22 -3.66
N ASP A 105 21.44 4.85 -2.50
CA ASP A 105 21.97 4.19 -1.31
C ASP A 105 20.79 3.59 -0.52
N ILE A 106 20.51 2.31 -0.77
CA ILE A 106 19.42 1.58 -0.12
C ILE A 106 19.96 0.92 1.14
N TYR A 107 19.30 1.14 2.27
CA TYR A 107 19.72 0.51 3.51
C TYR A 107 19.39 -0.98 3.54
N ASN A 108 20.43 -1.82 3.55
CA ASN A 108 20.31 -3.29 3.53
C ASN A 108 19.55 -3.92 4.70
N LYS A 109 19.32 -3.20 5.80
CA LYS A 109 18.75 -3.79 7.02
C LYS A 109 17.81 -2.85 7.75
N ILE A 110 16.52 -2.98 7.49
CA ILE A 110 15.45 -2.43 8.32
C ILE A 110 15.27 -3.32 9.55
N ALA A 111 15.43 -2.74 10.74
CA ALA A 111 15.38 -3.46 12.01
C ALA A 111 13.96 -3.52 12.57
N LYS A 112 13.14 -2.49 12.31
CA LYS A 112 11.78 -2.36 12.84
C LYS A 112 10.83 -1.82 11.78
N VAL A 113 9.66 -2.43 11.70
CA VAL A 113 8.50 -1.93 10.95
C VAL A 113 7.35 -1.80 11.93
N ALA A 114 6.68 -0.67 11.94
CA ALA A 114 5.54 -0.41 12.82
C ALA A 114 4.48 0.43 12.11
N LEU A 115 3.26 0.44 12.64
CA LEU A 115 2.29 1.46 12.26
C LEU A 115 2.73 2.80 12.87
N PRO A 116 2.65 3.90 12.09
CA PRO A 116 2.91 5.22 12.63
C PRO A 116 1.78 5.66 13.56
N LYS A 117 2.04 6.70 14.36
CA LYS A 117 0.97 7.36 15.12
C LYS A 117 0.08 8.13 14.15
N GLU A 118 -1.21 8.29 14.46
CA GLU A 118 -2.14 9.04 13.60
C GLU A 118 -1.64 10.46 13.29
N ASN A 119 -0.95 11.10 14.24
CA ASN A 119 -0.38 12.43 14.07
C ASN A 119 0.69 12.49 12.95
N ASP A 120 1.40 11.39 12.68
CA ASP A 120 2.35 11.33 11.57
C ASP A 120 1.62 11.48 10.21
N MET A 121 0.38 10.98 10.08
CA MET A 121 -0.41 11.12 8.85
C MET A 121 -0.79 12.58 8.57
N LYS A 122 -1.26 13.28 9.60
CA LYS A 122 -1.61 14.70 9.49
C LYS A 122 -0.37 15.57 9.25
N ILE A 123 0.66 15.45 10.09
CA ILE A 123 1.82 16.34 10.05
C ILE A 123 2.72 16.06 8.85
N LYS A 124 2.96 14.77 8.50
CA LYS A 124 3.95 14.43 7.46
C LYS A 124 3.36 14.28 6.06
N PHE A 125 2.04 14.06 5.96
CA PHE A 125 1.36 13.80 4.69
C PHE A 125 0.13 14.68 4.44
N ASN A 126 -0.33 15.47 5.42
CA ASN A 126 -1.56 16.27 5.33
C ASN A 126 -2.80 15.44 4.96
N VAL A 127 -2.90 14.23 5.54
CA VAL A 127 -3.98 13.28 5.27
C VAL A 127 -4.64 12.85 6.57
N ALA A 128 -5.97 12.79 6.58
CA ALA A 128 -6.73 12.23 7.70
C ALA A 128 -6.51 10.71 7.81
N PRO A 129 -6.42 10.14 9.03
CA PRO A 129 -6.37 8.70 9.21
C PRO A 129 -7.52 8.00 8.46
N GLY A 130 -7.20 6.93 7.74
CA GLY A 130 -8.17 6.19 6.92
C GLY A 130 -8.51 6.80 5.56
N ALA A 131 -8.13 8.06 5.29
CA ALA A 131 -8.38 8.73 4.00
C ALA A 131 -7.18 8.66 3.03
N MET A 132 -6.14 7.88 3.34
CA MET A 132 -4.96 7.79 2.49
C MET A 132 -5.26 6.97 1.24
N ALA A 133 -5.08 7.59 0.07
CA ALA A 133 -5.23 6.90 -1.20
C ALA A 133 -4.21 5.77 -1.33
N ALA A 134 -4.53 4.74 -2.14
CA ALA A 134 -3.61 3.62 -2.37
C ALA A 134 -2.37 3.97 -3.20
N PHE A 135 -2.28 5.19 -3.73
CA PHE A 135 -1.29 5.63 -4.69
C PHE A 135 -0.12 6.34 -3.98
N GLY A 136 0.99 5.61 -3.84
CA GLY A 136 2.21 6.06 -3.15
C GLY A 136 2.88 7.25 -3.82
N SER A 137 2.74 7.34 -5.15
CA SER A 137 3.23 8.45 -5.97
C SER A 137 2.76 9.82 -5.47
N PHE A 138 1.54 9.93 -4.93
CA PHE A 138 1.03 11.21 -4.40
C PHE A 138 1.73 11.67 -3.11
N TYR A 139 2.38 10.74 -2.42
CA TYR A 139 3.04 10.95 -1.14
C TYR A 139 4.55 10.79 -1.22
N LYS A 140 5.09 10.51 -2.42
CA LYS A 140 6.49 10.13 -2.65
C LYS A 140 6.91 8.92 -1.81
N LEU A 141 5.99 7.96 -1.63
CA LEU A 141 6.20 6.75 -0.85
C LEU A 141 6.34 5.54 -1.76
N LEU A 142 7.21 4.62 -1.34
CA LEU A 142 7.32 3.29 -1.93
C LEU A 142 6.09 2.46 -1.59
N ILE A 143 5.72 1.55 -2.49
CA ILE A 143 4.64 0.59 -2.27
C ILE A 143 5.19 -0.81 -2.12
N PHE A 144 4.76 -1.50 -1.06
CA PHE A 144 4.87 -2.94 -0.95
C PHE A 144 3.48 -3.56 -1.09
N ALA A 145 3.31 -4.53 -2.00
CA ALA A 145 2.04 -5.22 -2.19
C ALA A 145 2.15 -6.71 -1.87
N ASP A 146 1.15 -7.25 -1.18
CA ASP A 146 1.15 -8.66 -0.83
C ASP A 146 1.01 -9.54 -2.08
N LYS A 147 1.77 -10.63 -2.13
CA LYS A 147 1.86 -11.55 -3.25
C LYS A 147 0.51 -12.19 -3.60
N ALA A 148 -0.35 -12.48 -2.61
CA ALA A 148 -1.67 -13.04 -2.90
C ALA A 148 -2.62 -11.96 -3.45
N PHE A 149 -2.53 -10.73 -2.93
CA PHE A 149 -3.28 -9.60 -3.48
C PHE A 149 -2.84 -9.26 -4.91
N ALA A 150 -1.54 -9.28 -5.18
CA ALA A 150 -0.94 -8.99 -6.48
C ALA A 150 -1.41 -9.92 -7.62
N LYS A 151 -1.90 -11.12 -7.29
CA LYS A 151 -2.43 -12.09 -8.26
C LYS A 151 -3.89 -11.86 -8.65
N LYS A 152 -4.59 -10.93 -7.99
CA LYS A 152 -6.00 -10.64 -8.30
C LYS A 152 -6.10 -9.93 -9.63
N GLU A 153 -7.16 -10.21 -10.38
CA GLU A 153 -7.36 -9.55 -11.67
C GLU A 153 -7.66 -8.05 -11.49
N LYS A 154 -8.68 -7.75 -10.66
CA LYS A 154 -9.12 -6.39 -10.34
C LYS A 154 -9.31 -6.25 -8.84
N ALA A 155 -9.15 -5.04 -8.34
CA ALA A 155 -9.44 -4.70 -6.96
C ALA A 155 -10.01 -3.29 -6.86
N LEU A 156 -10.68 -3.02 -5.74
CA LEU A 156 -11.20 -1.72 -5.37
C LEU A 156 -10.18 -1.00 -4.49
N PHE A 157 -9.78 0.22 -4.86
CA PHE A 157 -8.80 1.03 -4.17
C PHE A 157 -9.42 2.31 -3.64
N ALA A 158 -8.99 2.74 -2.45
CA ALA A 158 -9.41 4.02 -1.89
C ALA A 158 -8.92 5.19 -2.76
N ALA A 159 -9.83 6.10 -3.13
CA ALA A 159 -9.56 7.25 -4.00
C ALA A 159 -9.07 8.50 -3.24
N GLY A 160 -8.89 8.41 -1.92
CA GLY A 160 -8.54 9.53 -1.06
C GLY A 160 -9.74 10.30 -0.49
N SER A 161 -10.95 9.71 -0.56
CA SER A 161 -12.17 10.20 0.07
C SER A 161 -12.96 9.04 0.68
N PHE A 162 -14.01 9.35 1.44
CA PHE A 162 -14.89 8.35 2.08
C PHE A 162 -16.10 7.94 1.22
N THR A 163 -16.25 8.54 0.04
CA THR A 163 -17.43 8.38 -0.83
C THR A 163 -17.07 7.84 -2.21
N GLU A 164 -15.79 7.75 -2.54
CA GLU A 164 -15.31 7.33 -3.86
C GLU A 164 -14.27 6.24 -3.72
N SER A 165 -14.42 5.22 -4.55
CA SER A 165 -13.45 4.15 -4.73
C SER A 165 -13.17 3.95 -6.21
N ILE A 166 -11.98 3.48 -6.56
CA ILE A 166 -11.61 3.18 -7.95
C ILE A 166 -11.37 1.68 -8.11
N ARG A 167 -12.07 1.05 -9.04
CA ARG A 167 -11.80 -0.33 -9.45
C ARG A 167 -10.88 -0.32 -10.66
N LEU A 168 -9.77 -1.04 -10.57
CA LEU A 168 -8.80 -1.18 -11.67
C LEU A 168 -8.04 -2.51 -11.59
N LYS A 169 -7.31 -2.85 -12.66
CA LYS A 169 -6.52 -4.09 -12.71
C LYS A 169 -5.32 -4.01 -11.76
N VAL A 170 -5.13 -5.04 -10.92
CA VAL A 170 -4.04 -5.02 -9.93
C VAL A 170 -2.67 -5.02 -10.61
N ALA A 171 -2.53 -5.68 -11.76
CA ALA A 171 -1.32 -5.65 -12.57
C ALA A 171 -0.93 -4.22 -13.02
N ASP A 172 -1.92 -3.41 -13.43
CA ASP A 172 -1.68 -2.04 -13.87
C ASP A 172 -1.26 -1.16 -12.68
N PHE A 173 -1.92 -1.32 -11.53
CA PHE A 173 -1.53 -0.67 -10.27
C PHE A 173 -0.07 -0.99 -9.89
N ILE A 174 0.30 -2.27 -9.90
CA ILE A 174 1.65 -2.71 -9.54
C ILE A 174 2.69 -2.10 -10.48
N LYS A 175 2.38 -2.07 -11.78
CA LYS A 175 3.28 -1.53 -12.80
C LYS A 175 3.48 -0.03 -12.63
N VAL A 176 2.41 0.73 -12.48
CA VAL A 176 2.47 2.20 -12.43
C VAL A 176 3.14 2.71 -11.16
N GLU A 177 2.82 2.09 -10.01
CA GLU A 177 3.41 2.45 -8.72
C GLU A 177 4.75 1.77 -8.47
N LYS A 178 5.23 0.93 -9.41
CA LYS A 178 6.44 0.11 -9.28
C LYS A 178 6.47 -0.66 -7.95
N ALA A 179 5.33 -1.28 -7.61
CA ALA A 179 5.13 -1.90 -6.31
C ALA A 179 6.06 -3.10 -6.09
N MET A 180 6.72 -3.15 -4.94
CA MET A 180 7.57 -4.25 -4.50
C MET A 180 6.72 -5.38 -3.92
N ILE A 181 6.76 -6.55 -4.56
CA ILE A 181 5.89 -7.67 -4.19
C ILE A 181 6.54 -8.56 -3.13
N GLY A 182 5.80 -8.96 -2.11
CA GLY A 182 6.27 -9.94 -1.12
C GLY A 182 5.14 -10.65 -0.38
N SER A 183 5.47 -11.67 0.42
CA SER A 183 4.46 -12.48 1.12
C SER A 183 4.43 -12.10 2.60
N PHE A 184 3.47 -11.26 2.99
CA PHE A 184 3.41 -10.72 4.36
C PHE A 184 1.97 -10.53 4.87
N ALA A 185 0.95 -10.89 4.10
CA ALA A 185 -0.42 -10.98 4.60
C ALA A 185 -0.71 -12.38 5.18
N ILE A 186 -1.43 -12.41 6.29
CA ILE A 186 -1.93 -13.64 6.95
C ILE A 186 -3.45 -13.57 7.11
N ALA A 187 -4.09 -14.73 7.24
CA ALA A 187 -5.52 -14.79 7.53
C ALA A 187 -5.82 -14.10 8.88
N LYS A 188 -6.96 -13.40 8.97
CA LYS A 188 -7.47 -12.93 10.26
C LYS A 188 -7.96 -14.15 11.06
N GLU A 189 -7.55 -14.26 12.31
CA GLU A 189 -8.15 -15.23 13.24
C GLU A 189 -9.65 -14.96 13.34
N LYS A 190 -10.47 -16.01 13.21
CA LYS A 190 -11.90 -15.90 13.48
C LYS A 190 -12.03 -15.62 14.98
N LYS A 191 -12.44 -14.41 15.37
CA LYS A 191 -12.93 -14.20 16.74
C LYS A 191 -14.13 -15.13 16.92
N ALA A 192 -14.00 -16.13 17.77
CA ALA A 192 -15.15 -16.93 18.21
C ALA A 192 -16.22 -15.96 18.72
N LYS A 193 -17.44 -16.05 18.19
CA LYS A 193 -18.59 -15.33 18.73
C LYS A 193 -18.74 -15.81 20.19
N LYS A 194 -18.38 -14.98 21.18
CA LYS A 194 -18.85 -15.20 22.55
C LYS A 194 -20.37 -15.06 22.48
N ALA A 195 -21.08 -16.18 22.50
CA ALA A 195 -22.52 -16.19 22.72
C ALA A 195 -22.75 -15.47 24.06
N LYS A 196 -23.44 -14.33 24.01
CA LYS A 196 -24.03 -13.75 25.22
C LYS A 196 -25.08 -14.76 25.71
N GLN A 197 -24.74 -15.54 26.73
CA GLN A 197 -25.75 -16.16 27.59
C GLN A 197 -26.32 -15.04 28.44
N THR A 198 -27.46 -14.49 28.03
CA THR A 198 -28.39 -13.82 28.93
C THR A 198 -28.99 -14.88 29.84
N LYS A 199 -28.71 -14.77 31.14
CA LYS A 199 -29.61 -15.23 32.20
C LYS A 199 -30.29 -14.00 32.76
#